data_AF-A0A7L2S961-F1
#
_entry.id   AF-A0A7L2S961-F1
#
_cell.length_a   1.000
_cell.length_b   1.000
_cell.length_c   1.000
_cell.angle_alpha   90.00
_cell.angle_beta   90.00
_cell.angle_gamma   90.00
#
_symmetry.space_group_name_H-M   'P 1'
#
loop_
_entity.id
_entity.type
_entity.pdbx_description
1 polymer ?
#
loop_
_entity_poly.entity_id
_entity_poly.type
_entity_poly.pdbx_seq_one_letter_code
_entity_poly.pdbx_strand_id
1 'polypeptide(L)'
;EPLSNRTVRGNTESGRYGDSSPKESARGHVGIPRGPSPRHMEGCAADTDYDVPLPPGGRGPTEGDPPTWIALVARGGCTFKDKVTNAARKRAAAVVIYNEARFGNSTVSMSHVGTGNTVVIMVGYPKGIEILEPVRRGIPVRMSIVVGTRHVQEYISGQSVVFVAIAFITMMIISLAWLIFYYIQRFLYTGSQFGNQGHRKETKRAISQLQLHTVKRGEKGLDVDVENCAVCIENYKLKDTVRILPCKHIFHRTCIDPWLLDHRTCPMCKLDVIKALGYW
;
A
#
# COMPACT_ATOMS: atom_id res chain seq x y z
N GLU A 1 -29.74 40.86 21.39
CA GLU A 1 -29.20 41.50 22.61
C GLU A 1 -30.31 42.26 23.30
N PRO A 2 -30.57 41.99 24.59
CA PRO A 2 -31.69 42.58 25.32
C PRO A 2 -31.56 44.10 25.51
N LEU A 3 -30.34 44.65 25.47
CA LEU A 3 -30.08 46.08 25.67
C LEU A 3 -30.15 46.91 24.36
N SER A 4 -30.02 46.28 23.20
CA SER A 4 -29.88 46.99 21.91
C SER A 4 -31.00 46.69 20.91
N ASN A 5 -31.98 45.84 21.26
CA ASN A 5 -32.99 45.27 20.34
C ASN A 5 -32.39 44.67 19.06
N ARG A 6 -31.07 44.40 19.04
CA ARG A 6 -30.34 43.91 17.87
C ARG A 6 -30.36 42.39 17.84
N THR A 7 -30.73 41.84 16.69
CA THR A 7 -30.60 40.40 16.42
C THR A 7 -29.23 40.14 15.78
N VAL A 8 -28.40 39.33 16.43
CA VAL A 8 -27.14 38.85 15.87
C VAL A 8 -27.40 37.54 15.15
N ARG A 9 -26.87 37.39 13.92
CA ARG A 9 -27.00 36.16 13.12
C ARG A 9 -25.60 35.64 12.77
N GLY A 10 -25.43 34.33 12.84
CA GLY A 10 -24.23 33.63 12.44
C GLY A 10 -24.59 32.32 11.77
N ASN A 11 -23.89 32.00 10.68
CA ASN A 11 -24.06 30.75 9.95
C ASN A 11 -22.71 30.02 9.94
N THR A 12 -22.70 28.75 10.34
CA THR A 12 -21.49 27.93 10.34
C THR A 12 -21.83 26.51 9.90
N GLU A 13 -21.03 25.94 8.99
CA GLU A 13 -21.05 24.49 8.73
C GLU A 13 -20.23 23.81 9.82
N SER A 14 -20.88 23.46 10.92
CA SER A 14 -20.23 22.87 12.08
C SER A 14 -21.16 21.87 12.76
N GLY A 15 -20.60 20.74 13.16
CA GLY A 15 -21.32 19.68 13.84
C GLY A 15 -21.57 18.46 12.97
N ARG A 16 -21.99 17.36 13.61
CA ARG A 16 -22.19 16.05 12.99
C ARG A 16 -23.55 15.50 13.37
N TYR A 17 -24.34 15.04 12.40
CA TYR A 17 -25.57 14.31 12.69
C TYR A 17 -25.25 12.95 13.33
N GLY A 18 -26.03 12.55 14.33
CA GLY A 18 -25.94 11.21 14.90
C GLY A 18 -26.18 10.12 13.83
N ASP A 19 -25.61 8.95 14.04
CA ASP A 19 -25.59 7.86 13.05
C ASP A 19 -26.99 7.36 12.74
N SER A 20 -27.85 7.33 13.76
CA SER A 20 -29.26 6.93 13.69
C SER A 20 -30.22 8.12 13.51
N SER A 21 -29.72 9.35 13.40
CA SER A 21 -30.55 10.54 13.25
C SER A 21 -31.13 10.62 11.84
N PRO A 22 -32.41 10.98 11.68
CA PRO A 22 -32.94 11.48 10.42
C PRO A 22 -32.07 12.61 9.89
N LYS A 23 -31.80 12.59 8.58
CA LYS A 23 -31.02 13.62 7.89
C LYS A 23 -31.98 14.63 7.28
N GLU A 24 -32.65 15.37 8.14
CA GLU A 24 -33.62 16.40 7.79
C GLU A 24 -33.33 17.70 8.52
N SER A 25 -33.91 18.79 8.04
CA SER A 25 -33.71 20.10 8.65
C SER A 25 -34.65 20.31 9.83
N ALA A 26 -34.15 20.96 10.89
CA ALA A 26 -34.95 21.30 12.07
C ALA A 26 -34.71 22.75 12.49
N ARG A 27 -35.73 23.40 13.06
CA ARG A 27 -35.63 24.80 13.50
C ARG A 27 -36.47 25.05 14.75
N GLY A 28 -35.93 25.84 15.67
CA GLY A 28 -36.63 26.21 16.89
C GLY A 28 -35.83 27.15 17.78
N HIS A 29 -36.43 27.55 18.90
CA HIS A 29 -35.73 28.23 19.98
C HIS A 29 -34.90 27.24 20.78
N VAL A 30 -33.71 27.62 21.21
CA VAL A 30 -32.83 26.75 21.98
C VAL A 30 -33.28 26.73 23.44
N GLY A 31 -33.50 25.53 23.97
CA GLY A 31 -33.78 25.29 25.37
C GLY A 31 -32.68 24.48 26.04
N ILE A 32 -32.49 24.71 27.34
CA ILE A 32 -31.46 24.03 28.15
C ILE A 32 -32.11 23.33 29.34
N PRO A 33 -31.57 22.20 29.82
CA PRO A 33 -32.05 21.56 31.04
C PRO A 33 -32.08 22.52 32.22
N ARG A 34 -33.14 22.42 33.03
CA ARG A 34 -33.31 23.23 34.24
C ARG A 34 -32.81 22.45 35.45
N GLY A 35 -32.01 23.09 36.30
CA GLY A 35 -31.60 22.49 37.56
C GLY A 35 -30.58 23.33 38.34
N PRO A 36 -30.35 23.00 39.63
CA PRO A 36 -29.43 23.76 40.48
C PRO A 36 -27.96 23.31 40.35
N SER A 37 -27.68 22.08 39.90
CA SER A 37 -26.33 21.51 39.89
C SER A 37 -25.67 21.60 38.51
N PRO A 38 -24.37 21.90 38.36
CA PRO A 38 -23.75 22.02 37.01
C PRO A 38 -23.96 20.81 36.08
N ARG A 39 -24.19 19.62 36.64
CA ARG A 39 -24.48 18.38 35.92
C ARG A 39 -25.89 18.32 35.31
N HIS A 40 -26.82 19.19 35.70
CA HIS A 40 -28.18 19.22 35.13
C HIS A 40 -28.15 19.40 33.60
N MET A 41 -27.13 20.10 33.08
CA MET A 41 -26.93 20.34 31.65
C MET A 41 -26.81 19.05 30.84
N GLU A 42 -26.51 17.91 31.46
CA GLU A 42 -26.44 16.61 30.80
C GLU A 42 -27.82 16.03 30.48
N GLY A 43 -28.90 16.49 31.12
CA GLY A 43 -30.28 16.06 30.84
C GLY A 43 -30.55 14.56 31.06
N CYS A 44 -29.87 13.94 32.02
CA CYS A 44 -29.94 12.50 32.24
C CYS A 44 -31.17 12.03 33.02
N ALA A 45 -31.78 12.90 33.83
CA ALA A 45 -32.96 12.53 34.60
C ALA A 45 -34.20 12.43 33.71
N ALA A 46 -35.05 11.43 33.92
CA ALA A 46 -36.24 11.19 33.09
C ALA A 46 -37.29 12.32 33.18
N ASP A 47 -37.27 13.05 34.29
CA ASP A 47 -38.11 14.20 34.61
C ASP A 47 -37.44 15.54 34.27
N THR A 48 -36.28 15.53 33.60
CA THR A 48 -35.58 16.75 33.19
C THR A 48 -36.53 17.70 32.49
N ASP A 49 -36.67 18.90 33.06
CA ASP A 49 -37.42 19.99 32.44
C ASP A 49 -36.47 20.94 31.70
N TYR A 50 -37.00 21.68 30.74
CA TYR A 50 -36.20 22.54 29.89
C TYR A 50 -36.67 23.99 29.98
N ASP A 51 -35.74 24.90 30.17
CA ASP A 51 -35.99 26.33 30.06
C ASP A 51 -35.74 26.78 28.62
N VAL A 52 -36.75 27.38 28.00
CA VAL A 52 -36.73 27.84 26.61
C VAL A 52 -37.04 29.35 26.61
N PRO A 53 -36.01 30.21 26.59
CA PRO A 53 -36.23 31.64 26.51
C PRO A 53 -36.91 32.03 25.19
N LEU A 54 -38.05 32.72 25.30
CA LEU A 54 -38.85 33.18 24.16
C LEU A 54 -38.85 34.71 24.09
N PRO A 55 -38.87 35.30 22.90
CA PRO A 55 -39.06 36.74 22.76
C PRO A 55 -40.47 37.15 23.24
N PRO A 56 -40.64 38.37 23.77
CA PRO A 56 -41.96 38.88 24.16
C PRO A 56 -42.89 38.90 22.94
N GLY A 57 -44.05 38.22 23.05
CA GLY A 57 -44.99 38.03 21.95
C GLY A 57 -44.74 36.80 21.06
N GLY A 58 -43.78 35.95 21.40
CA GLY A 58 -43.46 34.71 20.67
C GLY A 58 -44.54 33.64 20.78
N ARG A 59 -45.60 33.75 19.97
CA ARG A 59 -46.60 32.69 19.75
C ARG A 59 -46.07 31.70 18.70
N GLY A 60 -46.50 30.44 18.76
CA GLY A 60 -46.17 29.44 17.75
C GLY A 60 -46.67 29.83 16.34
N PRO A 61 -46.37 29.01 15.31
CA PRO A 61 -46.80 29.27 13.93
C PRO A 61 -48.33 29.36 13.75
N THR A 62 -49.09 28.91 14.75
CA THR A 62 -50.55 28.86 14.83
C THR A 62 -51.00 29.37 16.21
N GLU A 63 -52.20 29.95 16.27
CA GLU A 63 -52.78 30.49 17.49
C GLU A 63 -53.13 29.35 18.47
N GLY A 64 -52.23 29.05 19.41
CA GLY A 64 -52.43 28.02 20.44
C GLY A 64 -51.36 26.92 20.49
N ASP A 65 -50.51 26.79 19.47
CA ASP A 65 -49.42 25.82 19.51
C ASP A 65 -48.17 26.37 20.22
N PRO A 66 -47.49 25.54 21.03
CA PRO A 66 -46.23 25.94 21.64
C PRO A 66 -45.18 26.18 20.56
N PRO A 67 -44.29 27.18 20.74
CA PRO A 67 -43.23 27.45 19.78
C PRO A 67 -42.29 26.24 19.65
N THR A 68 -41.87 25.94 18.42
CA THR A 68 -40.90 24.86 18.19
C THR A 68 -39.58 25.18 18.88
N TRP A 69 -39.00 24.16 19.51
CA TRP A 69 -37.79 24.32 20.30
C TRP A 69 -36.81 23.16 20.08
N ILE A 70 -35.54 23.41 20.39
CA ILE A 70 -34.41 22.52 20.19
C ILE A 70 -33.70 22.38 21.54
N ALA A 71 -33.49 21.16 22.01
CA ALA A 71 -32.79 20.90 23.25
C ALA A 71 -31.27 21.03 23.05
N LEU A 72 -30.60 21.81 23.90
CA LEU A 72 -29.14 21.86 23.99
C LEU A 72 -28.70 21.16 25.27
N VAL A 73 -27.95 20.06 25.14
CA VAL A 73 -27.51 19.22 26.26
C VAL A 73 -26.01 18.94 26.21
N ALA A 74 -25.40 18.83 27.39
CA ALA A 74 -23.99 18.48 27.54
C ALA A 74 -23.75 16.99 27.30
N ARG A 75 -22.62 16.65 26.68
CA ARG A 75 -22.09 15.27 26.70
C ARG A 75 -21.62 14.90 28.12
N GLY A 76 -21.91 13.67 28.54
CA GLY A 76 -21.53 13.15 29.86
C GLY A 76 -22.71 12.50 30.59
N GLY A 77 -22.47 11.91 31.76
CA GLY A 77 -23.51 11.46 32.72
C GLY A 77 -24.40 10.25 32.34
N CYS A 78 -24.77 10.10 31.07
CA CYS A 78 -25.68 9.07 30.56
C CYS A 78 -25.48 8.89 29.04
N THR A 79 -26.17 7.92 28.45
CA THR A 79 -26.02 7.61 27.02
C THR A 79 -26.63 8.69 26.12
N PHE A 80 -26.20 8.76 24.86
CA PHE A 80 -26.83 9.65 23.88
C PHE A 80 -28.32 9.34 23.71
N LYS A 81 -28.69 8.05 23.76
CA LYS A 81 -30.08 7.61 23.68
C LYS A 81 -30.94 8.19 24.82
N ASP A 82 -30.45 8.18 26.05
CA ASP A 82 -31.20 8.68 27.20
C ASP A 82 -31.48 10.18 27.07
N LYS A 83 -30.44 10.95 26.73
CA LYS A 83 -30.54 12.41 26.50
C LYS A 83 -31.57 12.74 25.43
N VAL A 84 -31.50 12.04 24.30
CA VAL A 84 -32.41 12.26 23.17
C VAL A 84 -33.83 11.86 23.56
N THR A 85 -34.00 10.73 24.25
CA THR A 85 -35.31 10.24 24.70
C THR A 85 -35.97 11.23 25.68
N ASN A 86 -35.20 11.77 26.63
CA ASN A 86 -35.71 12.72 27.61
C ASN A 86 -36.17 14.04 26.95
N ALA A 87 -35.36 14.57 26.03
CA ALA A 87 -35.73 15.76 25.26
C ALA A 87 -36.93 15.50 24.31
N ALA A 88 -36.96 14.34 23.64
CA ALA A 88 -38.03 13.97 22.73
C ALA A 88 -39.38 13.82 23.46
N ARG A 89 -39.39 13.28 24.69
CA ARG A 89 -40.61 13.22 25.54
C ARG A 89 -41.20 14.60 25.83
N LYS A 90 -40.36 15.64 25.88
CA LYS A 90 -40.75 17.04 26.05
C LYS A 90 -41.07 17.74 24.71
N ARG A 91 -41.21 16.97 23.61
CA ARG A 91 -41.55 17.43 22.25
C ARG A 91 -40.50 18.39 21.65
N ALA A 92 -39.22 18.16 21.95
CA ALA A 92 -38.14 18.86 21.24
C ALA A 92 -38.13 18.47 19.75
N ALA A 93 -38.03 19.46 18.87
CA ALA A 93 -37.94 19.24 17.43
C ALA A 93 -36.57 18.66 17.02
N ALA A 94 -35.52 19.00 17.77
CA ALA A 94 -34.19 18.43 17.61
C ALA A 94 -33.41 18.47 18.93
N VAL A 95 -32.33 17.68 18.99
CA VAL A 95 -31.43 17.60 20.14
C VAL A 95 -30.00 17.89 19.67
N VAL A 96 -29.38 18.88 20.30
CA VAL A 96 -28.01 19.31 20.07
C VAL A 96 -27.18 18.91 21.27
N ILE A 97 -26.23 18.02 21.06
CA ILE A 97 -25.31 17.55 22.11
C ILE A 97 -23.97 18.27 21.92
N TYR A 98 -23.56 19.10 22.87
CA TYR A 98 -22.22 19.70 22.79
C TYR A 98 -21.18 18.83 23.50
N ASN A 99 -19.99 18.73 22.88
CA ASN A 99 -18.92 17.87 23.36
C ASN A 99 -18.24 18.43 24.63
N GLU A 100 -17.33 17.67 25.22
CA GLU A 100 -16.58 18.09 26.42
C GLU A 100 -15.38 18.98 26.08
N ALA A 101 -14.97 19.83 27.03
CA ALA A 101 -13.91 20.83 26.85
C ALA A 101 -12.61 20.27 26.26
N ARG A 102 -12.19 19.08 26.72
CA ARG A 102 -10.95 18.42 26.28
C ARG A 102 -10.90 18.09 24.78
N PHE A 103 -12.05 18.01 24.11
CA PHE A 103 -12.13 17.67 22.69
C PHE A 103 -12.19 18.90 21.78
N GLY A 104 -12.29 20.11 22.33
CA GLY A 104 -12.34 21.35 21.55
C GLY A 104 -13.44 21.32 20.48
N ASN A 105 -13.06 21.54 19.22
CA ASN A 105 -13.98 21.55 18.06
C ASN A 105 -14.33 20.14 17.53
N SER A 106 -13.72 19.10 18.09
CA SER A 106 -13.93 17.73 17.61
C SER A 106 -15.34 17.25 17.94
N THR A 107 -15.91 16.46 17.03
CA THR A 107 -17.19 15.75 17.24
C THR A 107 -16.94 14.25 17.21
N VAL A 108 -17.82 13.47 17.84
CA VAL A 108 -17.76 12.01 17.81
C VAL A 108 -19.01 11.44 17.16
N SER A 109 -18.91 10.23 16.61
CA SER A 109 -20.08 9.47 16.18
C SER A 109 -21.00 9.19 17.36
N MET A 110 -22.29 9.37 17.14
CA MET A 110 -23.31 9.13 18.16
C MET A 110 -24.28 8.07 17.66
N SER A 111 -24.28 6.91 18.33
CA SER A 111 -25.31 5.91 18.18
C SER A 111 -26.43 6.16 19.19
N HIS A 112 -27.67 6.24 18.70
CA HIS A 112 -28.86 6.47 19.51
C HIS A 112 -30.07 5.73 18.92
N VAL A 113 -29.89 4.45 18.63
CA VAL A 113 -30.92 3.61 18.00
C VAL A 113 -32.17 3.53 18.87
N GLY A 114 -33.33 3.68 18.23
CA GLY A 114 -34.65 3.60 18.88
C GLY A 114 -35.14 4.91 19.49
N THR A 115 -34.61 6.07 19.09
CA THR A 115 -35.10 7.39 19.52
C THR A 115 -36.12 8.02 18.57
N GLY A 116 -36.66 7.25 17.62
CA GLY A 116 -37.65 7.72 16.65
C GLY A 116 -37.10 8.74 15.65
N ASN A 117 -37.95 9.68 15.23
CA ASN A 117 -37.65 10.67 14.20
C ASN A 117 -37.06 11.98 14.73
N THR A 118 -36.50 11.99 15.94
CA THR A 118 -35.89 13.20 16.48
C THR A 118 -34.54 13.46 15.79
N VAL A 119 -34.37 14.66 15.24
CA VAL A 119 -33.07 15.09 14.67
C VAL A 119 -32.06 15.28 15.79
N VAL A 120 -30.89 14.65 15.67
CA VAL A 120 -29.82 14.70 16.67
C VAL A 120 -28.51 15.10 16.01
N ILE A 121 -27.87 16.15 16.53
CA ILE A 121 -26.54 16.58 16.09
C ILE A 121 -25.60 16.76 17.27
N MET A 122 -24.30 16.56 17.04
CA MET A 122 -23.23 16.93 17.96
C MET A 122 -22.52 18.17 17.46
N VAL A 123 -22.21 19.08 18.37
CA VAL A 123 -21.31 20.22 18.12
C VAL A 123 -20.08 20.14 19.01
N GLY A 124 -18.98 20.77 18.58
CA GLY A 124 -17.78 20.92 19.42
C GLY A 124 -18.07 21.74 20.68
N TYR A 125 -17.23 21.60 21.71
CA TYR A 125 -17.42 22.30 22.98
C TYR A 125 -17.48 23.83 22.84
N PRO A 126 -16.55 24.51 22.13
CA PRO A 126 -16.59 25.98 22.00
C PRO A 126 -17.90 26.48 21.40
N LYS A 127 -18.40 25.81 20.35
CA LYS A 127 -19.68 26.16 19.70
C LYS A 127 -20.87 25.91 20.63
N GLY A 128 -20.84 24.84 21.42
CA GLY A 128 -21.86 24.57 22.45
C GLY A 128 -21.94 25.69 23.49
N ILE A 129 -20.79 26.14 23.99
CA ILE A 129 -20.71 27.23 24.98
C ILE A 129 -21.17 28.56 24.39
N GLU A 130 -20.80 28.86 23.14
CA GLU A 130 -21.26 30.06 22.41
C GLU A 130 -22.80 30.15 22.33
N ILE A 131 -23.47 29.01 22.18
CA ILE A 131 -24.94 28.93 22.16
C ILE A 131 -25.52 28.94 23.59
N LEU A 132 -24.87 28.23 24.53
CA LEU A 132 -25.33 28.07 25.90
C LEU A 132 -25.35 29.38 26.69
N GLU A 133 -24.30 30.20 26.56
CA GLU A 133 -24.12 31.42 27.37
C GLU A 133 -25.26 32.44 27.21
N PRO A 134 -25.71 32.79 25.99
CA PRO A 134 -26.89 33.65 25.81
C PRO A 134 -28.17 33.06 26.41
N VAL A 135 -28.42 31.75 26.20
CA VAL A 135 -29.63 31.08 26.69
C VAL A 135 -29.69 31.09 28.22
N ARG A 136 -28.55 30.84 28.89
CA ARG A 136 -28.44 30.94 30.37
C ARG A 136 -28.77 32.33 30.91
N ARG A 137 -28.56 33.38 30.12
CA ARG A 137 -28.89 34.77 30.47
C ARG A 137 -30.33 35.13 30.13
N GLY A 138 -31.15 34.17 29.74
CA GLY A 138 -32.54 34.39 29.31
C GLY A 138 -32.66 35.06 27.94
N ILE A 139 -31.58 35.08 27.14
CA ILE A 139 -31.62 35.67 25.80
C ILE A 139 -32.15 34.59 24.83
N PRO A 140 -33.24 34.86 24.09
CA PRO A 140 -33.77 33.90 23.13
C PRO A 140 -32.78 33.66 22.00
N VAL A 141 -32.40 32.40 21.80
CA VAL A 141 -31.55 31.95 20.69
C VAL A 141 -32.38 31.11 19.75
N ARG A 142 -32.40 31.46 18.46
CA ARG A 142 -33.07 30.68 17.42
C ARG A 142 -32.02 29.93 16.60
N MET A 143 -32.21 28.63 16.45
CA MET A 143 -31.28 27.76 15.72
C MET A 143 -32.00 27.10 14.54
N SER A 144 -31.29 26.98 13.41
CA SER A 144 -31.71 26.23 12.23
C SER A 144 -30.62 25.21 11.89
N ILE A 145 -30.99 23.94 11.93
CA ILE A 145 -30.15 22.80 11.58
C ILE A 145 -30.49 22.43 10.13
N VAL A 146 -29.47 22.33 9.29
CA VAL A 146 -29.59 21.96 7.87
C VAL A 146 -28.67 20.78 7.60
N VAL A 147 -29.02 19.95 6.62
CA VAL A 147 -28.18 18.80 6.23
C VAL A 147 -26.93 19.33 5.53
N GLY A 148 -25.76 19.07 6.12
CA GLY A 148 -24.47 19.44 5.55
C GLY A 148 -23.97 18.44 4.50
N THR A 149 -22.74 18.63 4.05
CA THR A 149 -22.10 17.72 3.10
C THR A 149 -21.65 16.42 3.78
N ARG A 150 -21.66 15.29 3.04
CA ARG A 150 -21.10 14.03 3.54
C ARG A 150 -19.58 14.14 3.55
N HIS A 151 -18.98 14.40 4.71
CA HIS A 151 -17.53 14.35 4.87
C HIS A 151 -17.02 12.90 4.77
N VAL A 152 -16.75 12.43 3.56
CA VAL A 152 -15.97 11.19 3.29
C VAL A 152 -14.49 11.38 3.67
N GLN A 153 -14.04 12.64 3.83
CA GLN A 153 -12.65 13.03 4.00
C GLN A 153 -12.00 12.54 5.31
N GLU A 154 -12.77 12.20 6.34
CA GLU A 154 -12.19 11.74 7.62
C GLU A 154 -11.85 10.25 7.65
N TYR A 155 -12.35 9.45 6.69
CA TYR A 155 -12.06 8.01 6.60
C TYR A 155 -10.85 7.69 5.74
N ILE A 156 -10.45 8.59 4.83
CA ILE A 156 -9.14 8.50 4.17
C ILE A 156 -8.15 9.22 5.08
N SER A 157 -7.78 8.55 6.17
CA SER A 157 -6.70 9.05 7.02
C SER A 157 -5.47 9.24 6.14
N GLY A 158 -4.84 10.41 6.16
CA GLY A 158 -3.60 10.64 5.40
C GLY A 158 -2.56 9.55 5.67
N GLN A 159 -2.61 8.96 6.88
CA GLN A 159 -1.88 7.76 7.26
C GLN A 159 -2.15 6.58 6.33
N SER A 160 -3.41 6.21 6.07
CA SER A 160 -3.78 5.12 5.15
C SER A 160 -3.24 5.34 3.73
N VAL A 161 -3.28 6.57 3.21
CA VAL A 161 -2.76 6.88 1.87
C VAL A 161 -1.24 6.71 1.83
N VAL A 162 -0.54 7.17 2.86
CA VAL A 162 0.92 7.02 2.98
C VAL A 162 1.31 5.55 3.06
N PHE A 163 0.60 4.73 3.84
CA PHE A 163 0.87 3.28 3.92
C PHE A 163 0.70 2.59 2.56
N VAL A 164 -0.37 2.90 1.84
CA VAL A 164 -0.61 2.34 0.50
C VAL A 164 0.47 2.76 -0.48
N ALA A 165 0.87 4.04 -0.48
CA ALA A 165 1.93 4.54 -1.35
C ALA A 165 3.29 3.86 -1.07
N ILE A 166 3.66 3.69 0.20
CA ILE A 166 4.90 3.01 0.58
C ILE A 166 4.90 1.56 0.09
N ALA A 167 3.79 0.84 0.23
CA ALA A 167 3.68 -0.55 -0.24
C ALA A 167 3.86 -0.70 -1.76
N PHE A 168 3.33 0.24 -2.55
CA PHE A 168 3.54 0.24 -4.00
C PHE A 168 5.00 0.53 -4.39
N ILE A 169 5.64 1.48 -3.70
CA ILE A 169 7.04 1.84 -3.96
C ILE A 169 7.96 0.66 -3.61
N THR A 170 7.73 -0.04 -2.49
CA THR A 170 8.56 -1.20 -2.10
C THR A 170 8.42 -2.35 -3.10
N MET A 171 7.20 -2.66 -3.55
CA MET A 171 6.97 -3.67 -4.59
C MET A 171 7.69 -3.33 -5.90
N MET A 172 7.65 -2.05 -6.32
CA MET A 172 8.35 -1.60 -7.52
C MET A 172 9.87 -1.78 -7.39
N ILE A 173 10.46 -1.36 -6.27
CA ILE A 173 11.91 -1.51 -6.04
C ILE A 173 12.33 -2.98 -6.04
N ILE A 174 11.57 -3.85 -5.37
CA ILE A 174 11.85 -5.29 -5.33
C ILE A 174 11.81 -5.89 -6.75
N SER A 175 10.80 -5.52 -7.56
CA SER A 175 10.69 -6.01 -8.94
C SER A 175 11.86 -5.55 -9.83
N LEU A 176 12.30 -4.30 -9.69
CA LEU A 176 13.44 -3.76 -10.44
C LEU A 176 14.75 -4.41 -10.03
N ALA A 177 14.97 -4.61 -8.72
CA ALA A 177 16.14 -5.29 -8.21
C ALA A 177 16.23 -6.75 -8.71
N TRP A 178 15.09 -7.47 -8.72
CA TRP A 178 14.99 -8.81 -9.29
C TRP A 178 15.29 -8.85 -10.77
N LEU A 179 14.77 -7.88 -11.55
CA LEU A 179 15.01 -7.79 -12.97
C LEU A 179 16.49 -7.51 -13.25
N ILE A 180 17.10 -6.55 -12.54
CA ILE A 180 18.54 -6.25 -12.64
C ILE A 180 19.37 -7.50 -12.32
N PHE A 181 19.05 -8.19 -11.23
CA PHE A 181 19.75 -9.42 -10.84
C PHE A 181 19.61 -10.52 -11.90
N TYR A 182 18.40 -10.73 -12.44
CA TYR A 182 18.15 -11.67 -13.54
C TYR A 182 19.00 -11.37 -14.77
N TYR A 183 19.06 -10.10 -15.20
CA TYR A 183 19.87 -9.71 -16.36
C TYR A 183 21.37 -9.87 -16.10
N ILE A 184 21.86 -9.52 -14.91
CA ILE A 184 23.27 -9.71 -14.53
C ILE A 184 23.62 -11.20 -14.53
N GLN A 185 22.82 -12.05 -13.89
CA GLN A 185 23.04 -13.50 -13.88
C GLN A 185 23.01 -14.08 -15.29
N ARG A 186 22.04 -13.67 -16.11
CA ARG A 186 21.92 -14.12 -17.50
C ARG A 186 23.14 -13.72 -18.33
N PHE A 187 23.62 -12.49 -18.18
CA PHE A 187 24.82 -12.01 -18.86
C PHE A 187 26.07 -12.78 -18.44
N LEU A 188 26.27 -13.00 -17.14
CA LEU A 188 27.42 -13.78 -16.64
C LEU A 188 27.37 -15.24 -17.09
N TYR A 189 26.18 -15.87 -17.10
CA TYR A 189 26.03 -17.26 -17.52
C TYR A 189 26.31 -17.44 -19.01
N THR A 190 25.72 -16.59 -19.86
CA THR A 190 25.94 -16.62 -21.32
C THR A 190 27.31 -16.09 -21.76
N GLY A 191 27.91 -15.17 -21.01
CA GLY A 191 29.24 -14.60 -21.28
C GLY A 191 30.39 -15.59 -21.16
N SER A 192 30.21 -16.69 -20.40
CA SER A 192 31.19 -17.78 -20.29
C SER A 192 31.47 -18.50 -21.62
N GLN A 193 30.55 -18.46 -22.60
CA GLN A 193 30.75 -19.11 -23.90
C GLN A 193 31.67 -18.33 -24.85
N PHE A 194 31.71 -16.99 -24.76
CA PHE A 194 32.49 -16.17 -25.70
C PHE A 194 34.00 -16.26 -25.46
N GLY A 195 34.44 -16.31 -24.20
CA GLY A 195 35.86 -16.51 -23.87
C GLY A 195 36.39 -17.88 -24.33
N ASN A 196 35.56 -18.92 -24.24
CA ASN A 196 35.95 -20.28 -24.60
C ASN A 196 36.01 -20.52 -26.12
N GLN A 197 35.25 -19.75 -26.92
CA GLN A 197 35.31 -19.84 -28.39
C GLN A 197 36.62 -19.31 -28.99
N GLY A 198 37.23 -18.28 -28.39
CA GLY A 198 38.51 -17.73 -28.84
C GLY A 198 39.63 -18.78 -28.76
N HIS A 199 39.78 -19.38 -27.59
CA HIS A 199 40.80 -20.41 -27.32
C HIS A 199 40.62 -21.66 -28.19
N ARG A 200 39.37 -22.09 -28.42
CA ARG A 200 39.07 -23.24 -29.28
C ARG A 200 39.40 -22.98 -30.75
N LYS A 201 39.28 -21.74 -31.23
CA LYS A 201 39.67 -21.35 -32.60
C LYS A 201 41.19 -21.38 -32.77
N GLU A 202 41.94 -20.87 -31.80
CA GLU A 202 43.42 -20.90 -31.83
C GLU A 202 43.95 -22.34 -31.73
N THR A 203 43.38 -23.15 -30.83
CA THR A 203 43.75 -24.57 -30.69
C THR A 203 43.48 -25.36 -31.99
N LYS A 204 42.36 -25.09 -32.69
CA LYS A 204 42.08 -25.68 -34.02
C LYS A 204 43.14 -25.31 -35.06
N ARG A 205 43.61 -24.05 -35.07
CA ARG A 205 44.66 -23.61 -35.99
C ARG A 205 45.98 -24.31 -35.70
N ALA A 206 46.38 -24.39 -34.44
CA ALA A 206 47.61 -25.09 -34.03
C ALA A 206 47.57 -26.58 -34.42
N ILE A 207 46.47 -27.30 -34.15
CA ILE A 207 46.33 -28.72 -34.52
C ILE A 207 46.38 -28.90 -36.04
N SER A 208 45.85 -27.96 -36.83
CA SER A 208 45.85 -28.07 -38.30
C SER A 208 47.25 -28.12 -38.92
N GLN A 209 48.26 -27.56 -38.24
CA GLN A 209 49.66 -27.52 -38.69
C GLN A 209 50.46 -28.80 -38.39
N LEU A 210 49.89 -29.77 -37.67
CA LEU A 210 50.54 -31.05 -37.41
C LEU A 210 50.74 -31.86 -38.71
N GLN A 211 51.87 -32.56 -38.79
CA GLN A 211 52.25 -33.37 -39.95
C GLN A 211 51.17 -34.42 -40.26
N LEU A 212 50.65 -34.36 -41.48
CA LEU A 212 49.70 -35.30 -42.05
C LEU A 212 50.45 -36.25 -42.98
N HIS A 213 50.33 -37.54 -42.71
CA HIS A 213 50.84 -38.58 -43.58
C HIS A 213 49.66 -39.39 -44.14
N THR A 214 49.73 -39.77 -45.40
CA THR A 214 48.74 -40.68 -46.01
C THR A 214 49.42 -42.01 -46.22
N VAL A 215 48.82 -43.07 -45.69
CA VAL A 215 49.39 -44.43 -45.80
C VAL A 215 49.36 -44.86 -47.28
N LYS A 216 50.53 -44.89 -47.94
CA LYS A 216 50.71 -45.35 -49.32
C LYS A 216 51.24 -46.77 -49.37
N ARG A 217 50.86 -47.52 -50.41
CA ARG A 217 51.30 -48.91 -50.62
C ARG A 217 52.78 -48.92 -51.03
N GLY A 218 53.66 -49.46 -50.18
CA GLY A 218 55.04 -49.80 -50.56
C GLY A 218 56.19 -49.05 -49.87
N GLU A 219 55.93 -48.12 -48.95
CA GLU A 219 57.00 -47.52 -48.13
C GLU A 219 57.30 -48.38 -46.89
N LYS A 220 58.27 -49.29 -47.04
CA LYS A 220 58.96 -49.89 -45.89
C LYS A 220 59.91 -48.84 -45.30
N GLY A 221 59.41 -48.02 -44.39
CA GLY A 221 60.22 -46.97 -43.76
C GLY A 221 59.64 -46.28 -42.52
N LEU A 222 58.42 -46.63 -42.07
CA LEU A 222 57.93 -46.24 -40.75
C LEU A 222 58.30 -47.36 -39.76
N ASP A 223 59.55 -47.31 -39.29
CA ASP A 223 60.14 -48.21 -38.29
C ASP A 223 59.58 -47.91 -36.88
N VAL A 224 58.27 -48.04 -36.70
CA VAL A 224 57.65 -48.02 -35.37
C VAL A 224 56.49 -49.01 -35.37
N ASP A 225 56.62 -50.01 -34.50
CA ASP A 225 55.80 -51.19 -34.20
C ASP A 225 54.32 -50.90 -33.83
N VAL A 226 53.65 -50.02 -34.57
CA VAL A 226 52.32 -49.49 -34.26
C VAL A 226 51.43 -49.61 -35.49
N GLU A 227 50.97 -50.83 -35.74
CA GLU A 227 50.02 -51.17 -36.81
C GLU A 227 48.59 -50.64 -36.51
N ASN A 228 48.32 -50.22 -35.27
CA ASN A 228 46.99 -49.83 -34.78
C ASN A 228 46.95 -48.39 -34.24
N CYS A 229 45.84 -47.69 -34.47
CA CYS A 229 45.58 -46.43 -33.80
C CYS A 229 45.13 -46.67 -32.36
N ALA A 230 45.86 -46.18 -31.35
CA ALA A 230 45.50 -46.43 -29.94
C ALA A 230 44.20 -45.73 -29.46
N VAL A 231 43.58 -44.89 -30.29
CA VAL A 231 42.30 -44.21 -29.97
C VAL A 231 41.10 -45.05 -30.42
N CYS A 232 41.11 -45.58 -31.65
CA CYS A 232 40.03 -46.44 -32.16
C CYS A 232 40.35 -47.94 -32.12
N ILE A 233 41.60 -48.30 -31.83
CA ILE A 233 42.15 -49.67 -31.76
C ILE A 233 42.14 -50.38 -33.13
N GLU A 234 41.78 -49.68 -34.21
CA GLU A 234 41.78 -50.23 -35.57
C GLU A 234 43.16 -50.22 -36.23
N ASN A 235 43.42 -51.22 -37.08
CA ASN A 235 44.61 -51.26 -37.95
C ASN A 235 44.55 -50.12 -38.98
N TYR A 236 45.72 -49.57 -39.34
CA TYR A 236 45.81 -48.59 -40.43
C TYR A 236 45.53 -49.23 -41.78
N LYS A 237 44.64 -48.61 -42.57
CA LYS A 237 44.29 -49.05 -43.92
C LYS A 237 44.98 -48.19 -44.98
N LEU A 238 45.13 -48.74 -46.18
CA LEU A 238 45.63 -47.99 -47.33
C LEU A 238 44.74 -46.76 -47.58
N LYS A 239 45.38 -45.61 -47.80
CA LYS A 239 44.74 -44.28 -47.95
C LYS A 239 44.19 -43.65 -46.66
N ASP A 240 44.41 -44.25 -45.50
CA ASP A 240 44.10 -43.57 -44.24
C ASP A 240 44.95 -42.32 -44.08
N THR A 241 44.32 -41.27 -43.54
CA THR A 241 44.99 -40.02 -43.18
C THR A 241 45.36 -40.09 -41.70
N VAL A 242 46.67 -40.15 -41.44
CA VAL A 242 47.21 -40.21 -40.08
C VAL A 242 47.92 -38.90 -39.75
N ARG A 243 47.89 -38.54 -38.47
CA ARG A 243 48.69 -37.45 -37.93
C ARG A 243 49.82 -38.00 -37.09
N ILE A 244 50.98 -37.39 -37.28
CA ILE A 244 52.17 -37.64 -36.46
C ILE A 244 52.30 -36.47 -35.49
N LEU A 245 52.23 -36.77 -34.19
CA LEU A 245 52.43 -35.77 -33.14
C LEU A 245 53.92 -35.42 -32.98
N PRO A 246 54.29 -34.31 -32.31
CA PRO A 246 55.70 -33.97 -32.04
C PRO A 246 56.45 -35.03 -31.23
N CYS A 247 55.72 -35.82 -30.42
CA CYS A 247 56.23 -37.00 -29.71
C CYS A 247 56.38 -38.25 -30.60
N LYS A 248 56.18 -38.13 -31.91
CA LYS A 248 56.25 -39.19 -32.94
C LYS A 248 55.17 -40.28 -32.86
N HIS A 249 54.21 -40.19 -31.95
CA HIS A 249 53.04 -41.08 -31.94
C HIS A 249 52.11 -40.79 -33.11
N ILE A 250 51.57 -41.85 -33.70
CA ILE A 250 50.75 -41.82 -34.92
C ILE A 250 49.31 -42.17 -34.56
N PHE A 251 48.34 -41.44 -35.12
CA PHE A 251 46.92 -41.68 -34.95
C PHE A 251 46.14 -41.32 -36.22
N HIS A 252 44.94 -41.86 -36.43
CA HIS A 252 44.04 -41.33 -37.45
C HIS A 252 43.71 -39.86 -37.16
N ARG A 253 43.74 -39.03 -38.20
CA ARG A 253 43.37 -37.61 -38.11
C ARG A 253 42.00 -37.42 -37.46
N THR A 254 41.02 -38.23 -37.87
CA THR A 254 39.64 -38.19 -37.37
C THR A 254 39.54 -38.55 -35.89
N CYS A 255 40.44 -39.38 -35.38
CA CYS A 255 40.46 -39.82 -33.99
C CYS A 255 41.19 -38.84 -33.08
N ILE A 256 42.31 -38.28 -33.53
CA ILE A 256 43.17 -37.44 -32.68
C ILE A 256 42.79 -35.96 -32.68
N ASP A 257 42.19 -35.43 -33.75
CA ASP A 257 41.81 -34.02 -33.82
C ASP A 257 40.76 -33.62 -32.75
N PRO A 258 39.68 -34.40 -32.51
CA PRO A 258 38.74 -34.12 -31.42
C PRO A 258 39.40 -34.21 -30.05
N TRP A 259 40.28 -35.20 -29.85
CA TRP A 259 40.98 -35.41 -28.59
C TRP A 259 41.86 -34.20 -28.22
N LEU A 260 42.65 -33.70 -29.17
CA LEU A 260 43.54 -32.57 -28.95
C LEU A 260 42.81 -31.25 -28.72
N LEU A 261 41.58 -31.12 -29.22
CA LEU A 261 40.74 -29.94 -28.96
C LEU A 261 40.29 -29.83 -27.51
N ASP A 262 40.14 -30.95 -26.82
CA ASP A 262 39.63 -30.98 -25.46
C ASP A 262 40.76 -31.19 -24.42
N HIS A 263 41.80 -31.96 -24.72
CA HIS A 263 42.81 -32.38 -23.74
C HIS A 263 44.26 -31.93 -24.04
N ARG A 264 44.55 -31.38 -25.23
CA ARG A 264 45.87 -30.88 -25.70
C ARG A 264 47.07 -31.82 -25.59
N THR A 265 46.90 -33.03 -25.07
CA THR A 265 47.96 -33.96 -24.71
C THR A 265 47.89 -35.23 -25.55
N CYS A 266 49.05 -35.84 -25.78
CA CYS A 266 49.13 -37.14 -26.46
C CYS A 266 48.47 -38.24 -25.61
N PRO A 267 47.56 -39.08 -26.18
CA PRO A 267 46.95 -40.19 -25.46
C PRO A 267 47.96 -41.18 -24.87
N MET A 268 49.09 -41.38 -25.55
CA MET A 268 50.10 -42.39 -25.21
C MET A 268 51.11 -41.92 -24.17
N CYS A 269 51.66 -40.70 -24.33
CA CYS A 269 52.76 -40.21 -23.49
C CYS A 269 52.42 -38.97 -22.66
N LYS A 270 51.18 -38.47 -22.76
CA LYS A 270 50.70 -37.25 -22.07
C LYS A 270 51.49 -35.96 -22.36
N LEU A 271 52.41 -35.96 -23.33
CA LEU A 271 53.09 -34.75 -23.78
C LEU A 271 52.06 -33.73 -24.30
N ASP A 272 52.15 -32.48 -23.83
CA ASP A 272 51.36 -31.37 -24.36
C ASP A 272 51.81 -31.02 -25.78
N VAL A 273 50.93 -31.31 -26.73
CA VAL A 273 51.20 -31.17 -28.16
C VAL A 273 51.21 -29.70 -28.57
N ILE A 274 50.38 -28.86 -27.95
CA ILE A 274 50.27 -27.44 -28.29
C ILE A 274 51.51 -26.69 -27.79
N LYS A 275 51.95 -27.01 -26.57
CA LYS A 275 53.22 -26.51 -26.01
C LYS A 275 54.43 -26.94 -26.83
N ALA A 276 54.46 -28.20 -27.29
CA ALA A 276 55.54 -28.72 -28.13
C ALA A 276 55.62 -28.04 -29.51
N LEU A 277 54.53 -27.44 -29.99
CA LEU A 277 54.49 -26.65 -31.23
C LEU A 277 54.88 -25.17 -31.02
N GLY A 278 55.19 -24.75 -29.80
CA GLY A 278 55.62 -23.38 -29.50
C GLY A 278 54.49 -22.35 -29.38
N TYR A 279 53.24 -22.80 -29.28
CA TYR A 279 52.10 -21.93 -28.98
C TYR A 279 51.92 -21.81 -27.46
N TRP A 280 52.06 -20.60 -26.92
CA TRP A 280 51.92 -20.26 -25.50
C TRP A 280 50.69 -19.39 -25.27
#